data_AF-A0A6P0VUW5-F1
#
_entry.id   AF-A0A6P0VUW5-F1
#
_cell.length_a   1.000
_cell.length_b   1.000
_cell.length_c   1.000
_cell.angle_alpha   90.00
_cell.angle_beta   90.00
_cell.angle_gamma   90.00
#
_symmetry.space_group_name_H-M   'P 1'
#
loop_
_entity.id
_entity.type
_entity.pdbx_description
1 polymer ?
#
loop_
_entity_poly.entity_id
_entity_poly.type
_entity_poly.pdbx_seq_one_letter_code
_entity_poly.pdbx_strand_id
1 'polypeptide(L)'
;MVKPTIKEKLKPLKISCTSTDCDNGLHCFKQNRKKKLADQFGQCRSCGADLVDWNRIQKRNLSDVQYTFEALKKELFRHHMWHVEISQKAVNHARRKGKVKMRVAAEKQISKSVGLAEPPYDGRQTPRETSDKATAIHYAQHATACCCRKCMEYWHNIPPGRELTKKEISYFTDLVMLFIEERLPFLKEHGETVPRIQHKTRNSFSEEKQGDKNLNDN
;
A
#
# COMPACT_ATOMS: atom_id res chain seq x y z
N MET A 1 25.14 0.44 -34.73
CA MET A 1 23.99 1.22 -34.22
C MET A 1 23.12 0.32 -33.36
N VAL A 2 23.14 0.49 -32.03
CA VAL A 2 22.34 -0.33 -31.10
C VAL A 2 20.94 0.30 -31.02
N LYS A 3 19.90 -0.44 -31.45
CA LYS A 3 18.51 0.01 -31.35
C LYS A 3 18.12 0.14 -29.88
N PRO A 4 17.52 1.26 -29.44
CA PRO A 4 17.06 1.40 -28.08
C PRO A 4 15.90 0.42 -27.83
N THR A 5 16.10 -0.50 -26.88
CA THR A 5 15.06 -1.41 -26.40
C THR A 5 13.98 -0.59 -25.72
N ILE A 6 12.83 -0.44 -26.37
CA ILE A 6 11.62 0.08 -25.73
C ILE A 6 11.25 -0.93 -24.65
N LYS A 7 11.53 -0.60 -23.38
CA LYS A 7 11.01 -1.37 -22.24
C LYS A 7 9.49 -1.29 -22.32
N GLU A 8 8.88 -2.36 -22.82
CA GLU A 8 7.44 -2.53 -22.83
C GLU A 8 6.96 -2.41 -21.38
N LYS A 9 6.04 -1.47 -21.13
CA LYS A 9 5.50 -1.26 -19.79
C LYS A 9 4.68 -2.48 -19.41
N LEU A 10 5.25 -3.34 -18.56
CA LEU A 10 4.56 -4.49 -18.01
C LEU A 10 3.24 -4.05 -17.38
N LYS A 11 2.16 -4.76 -17.70
CA LYS A 11 0.84 -4.51 -17.11
C LYS A 11 0.90 -4.77 -15.60
N PRO A 12 0.30 -3.92 -14.75
CA PRO A 12 0.27 -4.15 -13.31
C PRO A 12 -0.37 -5.51 -12.97
N LEU A 13 0.26 -6.26 -12.08
CA LEU A 13 -0.28 -7.53 -11.58
C LEU A 13 -1.62 -7.29 -10.86
N LYS A 14 -2.64 -8.08 -11.21
CA LYS A 14 -3.97 -8.00 -10.58
C LYS A 14 -3.97 -8.74 -9.23
N ILE A 15 -3.37 -8.13 -8.21
CA ILE A 15 -3.22 -8.72 -6.87
C ILE A 15 -4.34 -8.23 -5.93
N SER A 16 -4.88 -9.15 -5.12
CA SER A 16 -5.89 -8.88 -4.10
C SER A 16 -5.39 -9.29 -2.71
N CYS A 17 -6.07 -8.85 -1.65
CA CYS A 17 -5.74 -9.23 -0.26
C CYS A 17 -5.87 -10.73 0.03
N THR A 18 -6.44 -11.50 -0.91
CA THR A 18 -6.65 -12.95 -0.82
C THR A 18 -5.78 -13.74 -1.80
N SER A 19 -4.97 -13.06 -2.61
CA SER A 19 -4.05 -13.71 -3.55
C SER A 19 -2.92 -14.42 -2.79
N THR A 20 -2.42 -15.51 -3.36
CA THR A 20 -1.30 -16.32 -2.83
C THR A 20 -0.36 -16.68 -3.97
N ASP A 21 0.90 -16.88 -3.61
CA ASP A 21 1.95 -17.49 -4.42
C ASP A 21 2.80 -18.36 -3.48
N CYS A 22 2.20 -19.48 -3.05
CA CYS A 22 2.74 -20.30 -1.98
C CYS A 22 4.10 -20.92 -2.33
N ASP A 23 4.34 -21.20 -3.61
CA ASP A 23 5.58 -21.79 -4.10
C ASP A 23 6.78 -20.84 -3.91
N ASN A 24 6.51 -19.53 -3.87
CA ASN A 24 7.49 -18.49 -3.58
C ASN A 24 7.43 -17.99 -2.11
N GLY A 25 6.80 -18.76 -1.21
CA GLY A 25 6.70 -18.41 0.22
C GLY A 25 5.76 -17.24 0.53
N LEU A 26 4.91 -16.84 -0.43
CA LEU A 26 3.98 -15.73 -0.29
C LEU A 26 2.54 -16.25 -0.13
N HIS A 27 2.02 -16.13 1.08
CA HIS A 27 0.79 -16.78 1.52
C HIS A 27 -0.38 -15.79 1.67
N CYS A 28 -1.49 -16.27 2.23
CA CYS A 28 -2.61 -15.45 2.68
C CYS A 28 -3.22 -16.09 3.91
N PHE A 29 -3.19 -15.40 5.05
CA PHE A 29 -3.69 -15.93 6.32
C PHE A 29 -5.12 -15.48 6.62
N LYS A 30 -5.69 -14.62 5.76
CA LYS A 30 -7.12 -14.29 5.79
C LYS A 30 -7.96 -15.54 5.47
N GLN A 31 -8.62 -16.07 6.49
CA GLN A 31 -9.45 -17.26 6.39
C GLN A 31 -10.69 -17.05 5.50
N ASN A 32 -11.12 -18.14 4.85
CA ASN A 32 -12.45 -18.22 4.26
C ASN A 32 -13.47 -18.67 5.34
N ARG A 33 -14.76 -18.40 5.12
CA ARG A 33 -15.83 -18.66 6.11
C ARG A 33 -15.89 -20.13 6.55
N LYS A 34 -15.55 -21.08 5.65
CA LYS A 34 -15.51 -22.52 5.93
C LYS A 34 -14.34 -22.91 6.86
N LYS A 35 -13.13 -22.39 6.65
CA LYS A 35 -11.96 -22.67 7.51
C LYS A 35 -12.06 -22.05 8.90
N LYS A 36 -12.74 -20.89 9.04
CA LYS A 36 -13.02 -20.28 10.36
C LYS A 36 -13.86 -21.21 11.26
N LEU A 37 -14.70 -22.07 10.69
CA LEU A 37 -15.52 -23.04 11.43
C LEU A 37 -14.75 -24.31 11.82
N ALA A 38 -13.59 -24.55 11.22
CA ALA A 38 -12.76 -25.74 11.44
C ALA A 38 -11.55 -25.48 12.36
N ASP A 39 -11.56 -24.37 13.11
CA ASP A 39 -10.49 -23.94 14.03
C ASP A 39 -9.09 -23.75 13.40
N GLN A 40 -9.03 -23.58 12.07
CA GLN A 40 -7.77 -23.33 11.34
C GLN A 40 -7.42 -21.84 11.30
N PHE A 41 -7.50 -21.15 12.45
CA PHE A 41 -7.09 -19.76 12.53
C PHE A 41 -5.58 -19.65 12.24
N GLY A 42 -5.20 -18.64 11.47
CA GLY A 42 -3.79 -18.32 11.26
C GLY A 42 -3.03 -19.10 10.17
N GLN A 43 -3.58 -20.20 9.68
CA GLN A 43 -2.96 -20.98 8.60
C GLN A 43 -3.15 -20.35 7.21
N CYS A 44 -2.24 -20.59 6.27
CA CYS A 44 -2.41 -20.16 4.90
C CYS A 44 -3.71 -20.76 4.31
N ARG A 45 -4.57 -19.91 3.75
CA ARG A 45 -5.85 -20.35 3.18
C ARG A 45 -5.69 -21.34 2.03
N SER A 46 -4.59 -21.27 1.28
CA SER A 46 -4.34 -22.08 0.08
C SER A 46 -3.58 -23.37 0.38
N CYS A 47 -2.43 -23.29 1.06
CA CYS A 47 -1.57 -24.47 1.32
C CYS A 47 -1.61 -24.98 2.77
N GLY A 48 -2.23 -24.26 3.71
CA GLY A 48 -2.29 -24.64 5.13
C GLY A 48 -1.04 -24.31 5.95
N ALA A 49 0.00 -23.71 5.35
CA ALA A 49 1.22 -23.32 6.07
C ALA A 49 0.92 -22.43 7.29
N ASP A 50 1.49 -22.79 8.45
CA ASP A 50 1.37 -22.05 9.71
C ASP A 50 2.72 -21.39 10.05
N LEU A 51 2.86 -20.11 9.72
CA LEU A 51 4.16 -19.43 9.68
C LEU A 51 4.23 -18.19 10.57
N VAL A 52 3.16 -17.91 11.33
CA VAL A 52 2.98 -16.67 12.07
C VAL A 52 2.68 -17.01 13.52
N ASP A 53 3.47 -16.46 14.44
CA ASP A 53 3.17 -16.48 15.87
C ASP A 53 2.11 -15.40 16.15
N TRP A 54 0.85 -15.81 16.11
CA TRP A 54 -0.30 -14.93 16.33
C TRP A 54 -0.32 -14.37 17.75
N ASN A 55 0.11 -15.15 18.74
CA ASN A 55 0.17 -14.70 20.14
C ASN A 55 1.18 -13.56 20.31
N ARG A 56 2.26 -13.56 19.54
CA ARG A 56 3.25 -12.49 19.52
C ARG A 56 2.73 -11.21 18.88
N ILE A 57 2.08 -11.32 17.71
CA ILE A 57 1.59 -10.14 16.96
C ILE A 57 0.37 -9.50 17.63
N GLN A 58 -0.57 -10.30 18.12
CA GLN A 58 -1.82 -9.79 18.69
C GLN A 58 -1.63 -9.01 20.00
N LYS A 59 -0.45 -9.11 20.63
CA LYS A 59 -0.03 -8.22 21.73
C LYS A 59 0.16 -6.77 21.30
N ARG A 60 0.28 -6.51 19.98
CA ARG A 60 0.49 -5.17 19.39
C ARG A 60 1.66 -4.44 20.06
N ASN A 61 2.77 -5.17 20.25
CA ASN A 61 3.95 -4.64 20.91
C ASN A 61 4.88 -3.93 19.89
N LEU A 62 5.02 -2.61 20.01
CA LEU A 62 5.88 -1.83 19.12
C LEU A 62 7.38 -2.10 19.31
N SER A 63 7.84 -2.57 20.49
CA SER A 63 9.26 -2.93 20.65
C SER A 63 9.66 -4.17 19.85
N ASP A 64 8.68 -4.90 19.32
CA ASP A 64 8.82 -6.12 18.53
C ASP A 64 8.21 -5.96 17.12
N VAL A 65 8.21 -4.72 16.63
CA VAL A 65 7.63 -4.38 15.33
C VAL A 65 8.32 -5.10 14.18
N GLN A 66 9.62 -5.38 14.30
CA GLN A 66 10.37 -6.09 13.26
C GLN A 66 9.77 -7.47 12.98
N TYR A 67 9.40 -8.22 14.02
CA TYR A 67 8.72 -9.50 13.83
C TYR A 67 7.37 -9.32 13.12
N THR A 68 6.60 -8.31 13.55
CA THR A 68 5.30 -8.00 12.94
C THR A 68 5.44 -7.69 11.45
N PHE A 69 6.44 -6.89 11.06
CA PHE A 69 6.71 -6.51 9.68
C PHE A 69 7.12 -7.71 8.83
N GLU A 70 8.05 -8.55 9.31
CA GLU A 70 8.46 -9.75 8.59
C GLU A 70 7.33 -10.77 8.47
N ALA A 71 6.46 -10.90 9.48
CA ALA A 71 5.28 -11.74 9.39
C ALA A 71 4.27 -11.21 8.35
N LEU A 72 4.00 -9.89 8.34
CA LEU A 72 3.12 -9.26 7.35
C LEU A 72 3.64 -9.46 5.92
N LYS A 73 4.95 -9.33 5.71
CA LYS A 73 5.60 -9.56 4.39
C LYS A 73 5.45 -10.99 3.88
N LYS A 74 5.06 -11.96 4.70
CA LYS A 74 4.70 -13.31 4.24
C LYS A 74 3.36 -13.36 3.51
N GLU A 75 2.51 -12.34 3.59
CA GLU A 75 1.31 -12.26 2.74
C GLU A 75 1.62 -11.62 1.39
N LEU A 76 1.29 -12.30 0.27
CA LEU A 76 1.59 -11.82 -1.09
C LEU A 76 1.19 -10.36 -1.31
N PHE A 77 -0.03 -9.99 -0.91
CA PHE A 77 -0.51 -8.63 -1.09
C PHE A 77 0.28 -7.61 -0.26
N ARG A 78 0.69 -7.98 0.96
CA ARG A 78 1.38 -7.08 1.88
C ARG A 78 2.83 -6.93 1.44
N HIS A 79 3.45 -8.04 1.03
CA HIS A 79 4.73 -8.06 0.33
C HIS A 79 4.71 -7.12 -0.88
N HIS A 80 3.70 -7.23 -1.76
CA HIS A 80 3.55 -6.33 -2.91
C HIS A 80 3.49 -4.86 -2.47
N MET A 81 2.64 -4.53 -1.50
CA MET A 81 2.51 -3.15 -1.01
C MET A 81 3.79 -2.62 -0.33
N TRP A 82 4.61 -3.52 0.22
CA TRP A 82 5.91 -3.19 0.78
C TRP A 82 6.95 -2.88 -0.29
N HIS A 83 6.91 -3.56 -1.44
CA HIS A 83 7.98 -3.48 -2.44
C HIS A 83 7.63 -2.59 -3.63
N VAL A 84 6.34 -2.42 -3.94
CA VAL A 84 5.89 -1.58 -5.05
C VAL A 84 6.37 -0.14 -4.89
N GLU A 85 6.79 0.45 -6.00
CA GLU A 85 7.27 1.84 -6.02
C GLU A 85 6.18 2.79 -5.51
N ILE A 86 6.55 3.65 -4.56
CA ILE A 86 5.66 4.70 -4.09
C ILE A 86 5.64 5.81 -5.14
N SER A 87 4.47 6.11 -5.69
CA SER A 87 4.35 7.13 -6.75
C SER A 87 5.02 8.45 -6.39
N GLN A 88 5.60 9.14 -7.39
CA GLN A 88 6.25 10.43 -7.18
C GLN A 88 5.33 11.47 -6.51
N LYS A 89 4.02 11.43 -6.79
CA LYS A 89 3.02 12.31 -6.15
C LYS A 89 2.92 12.02 -4.65
N ALA A 90 2.88 10.75 -4.26
CA ALA A 90 2.86 10.33 -2.86
C ALA A 90 4.17 10.69 -2.13
N VAL A 91 5.32 10.50 -2.80
CA VAL A 91 6.64 10.91 -2.28
C VAL A 91 6.68 12.44 -2.08
N ASN A 92 6.28 13.22 -3.06
CA ASN A 92 6.27 14.69 -2.97
C ASN A 92 5.31 15.19 -1.88
N HIS A 93 4.15 14.54 -1.72
CA HIS A 93 3.24 14.84 -0.61
C HIS A 93 3.91 14.59 0.75
N ALA A 94 4.62 13.46 0.91
CA ALA A 94 5.33 13.14 2.14
C ALA A 94 6.47 14.14 2.43
N ARG A 95 7.29 14.47 1.42
CA ARG A 95 8.37 15.46 1.52
C ARG A 95 7.88 16.86 1.93
N ARG A 96 6.77 17.33 1.35
CA ARG A 96 6.15 18.62 1.73
C ARG A 96 5.64 18.64 3.18
N LYS A 97 5.29 17.48 3.74
CA LYS A 97 4.84 17.37 5.12
C LYS A 97 6.01 17.24 6.11
N GLY A 98 7.01 16.44 5.77
CA GLY A 98 8.00 15.96 6.73
C GLY A 98 7.39 15.00 7.76
N LYS A 99 8.23 14.39 8.59
CA LYS A 99 7.82 13.36 9.57
C LYS A 99 6.73 13.85 10.53
N VAL A 100 6.89 15.05 11.10
CA VAL A 100 5.92 15.61 12.08
C VAL A 100 4.52 15.73 11.50
N LYS A 101 4.35 16.37 10.33
CA LYS A 101 3.02 16.54 9.72
C LYS A 101 2.52 15.27 9.04
N MET A 102 3.40 14.31 8.72
CA MET A 102 3.00 12.98 8.26
C MET A 102 2.37 12.17 9.40
N ARG A 103 2.92 12.23 10.62
CA ARG A 103 2.34 11.56 11.79
C ARG A 103 0.93 12.05 12.08
N VAL A 104 0.72 13.37 12.12
CA VAL A 104 -0.62 13.97 12.29
C VAL A 104 -1.59 13.55 11.18
N ALA A 105 -1.09 13.48 9.93
CA ALA A 105 -1.91 13.04 8.80
C ALA A 105 -2.26 11.54 8.88
N ALA A 106 -1.34 10.70 9.35
CA ALA A 106 -1.57 9.27 9.57
C ALA A 106 -2.62 9.04 10.64
N GLU A 107 -2.51 9.71 11.79
CA GLU A 107 -3.50 9.64 12.87
C GLU A 107 -4.89 10.03 12.38
N LYS A 108 -5.01 11.19 11.71
CA LYS A 108 -6.27 11.65 11.12
C LYS A 108 -6.84 10.65 10.11
N GLN A 109 -5.99 10.03 9.29
CA GLN A 109 -6.39 9.04 8.31
C GLN A 109 -6.91 7.75 8.98
N ILE A 110 -6.22 7.23 9.99
CA ILE A 110 -6.67 6.05 10.75
C ILE A 110 -8.02 6.31 11.40
N SER A 111 -8.13 7.40 12.16
CA SER A 111 -9.38 7.77 12.85
C SER A 111 -10.55 7.91 11.88
N LYS A 112 -10.34 8.57 10.74
CA LYS A 112 -11.39 8.79 9.73
C LYS A 112 -11.77 7.52 8.98
N SER A 113 -10.81 6.69 8.60
CA SER A 113 -11.02 5.58 7.66
C SER A 113 -11.46 4.28 8.34
N VAL A 114 -10.99 4.02 9.57
CA VAL A 114 -11.17 2.73 10.27
C VAL A 114 -11.48 2.90 11.77
N GLY A 115 -11.54 4.15 12.26
CA GLY A 115 -11.76 4.46 13.67
C GLY A 115 -13.17 4.19 14.18
N LEU A 116 -14.19 4.38 13.33
CA LEU A 116 -15.59 4.11 13.70
C LEU A 116 -15.84 2.60 13.86
N ALA A 117 -16.86 2.26 14.67
CA ALA A 117 -17.33 0.89 14.85
C ALA A 117 -17.73 0.23 13.51
N GLU A 118 -18.38 1.01 12.64
CA GLU A 118 -18.84 0.61 11.32
C GLU A 118 -18.45 1.68 10.29
N PRO A 119 -17.23 1.62 9.71
CA PRO A 119 -16.85 2.57 8.68
C PRO A 119 -17.75 2.43 7.43
N PRO A 120 -18.26 3.54 6.87
CA PRO A 120 -19.29 3.51 5.80
C PRO A 120 -18.82 2.82 4.50
N TYR A 121 -17.51 2.75 4.29
CA TYR A 121 -16.91 2.14 3.10
C TYR A 121 -15.89 1.05 3.47
N ASP A 122 -16.13 0.29 4.53
CA ASP A 122 -15.17 -0.72 5.00
C ASP A 122 -14.79 -1.73 3.91
N GLY A 123 -13.48 -1.95 3.74
CA GLY A 123 -12.87 -2.69 2.63
C GLY A 123 -12.55 -1.87 1.37
N ARG A 124 -13.00 -0.61 1.27
CA ARG A 124 -12.79 0.28 0.11
C ARG A 124 -12.33 1.70 0.48
N GLN A 125 -12.20 2.01 1.78
CA GLN A 125 -11.85 3.33 2.29
C GLN A 125 -10.40 3.77 2.02
N THR A 126 -9.49 2.81 1.80
CA THR A 126 -8.05 3.07 1.62
C THR A 126 -7.67 2.86 0.16
N PRO A 127 -7.43 3.95 -0.61
CA PRO A 127 -6.85 3.90 -1.94
C PRO A 127 -5.66 2.94 -2.06
N ARG A 128 -5.60 2.23 -3.19
CA ARG A 128 -4.47 1.36 -3.56
C ARG A 128 -3.41 2.12 -4.34
N GLU A 129 -2.24 1.53 -4.52
CA GLU A 129 -1.11 2.07 -5.29
C GLU A 129 -1.48 2.50 -6.71
N THR A 130 -2.47 1.84 -7.32
CA THR A 130 -3.00 2.16 -8.65
C THR A 130 -3.85 3.42 -8.70
N SER A 131 -4.25 3.97 -7.54
CA SER A 131 -5.01 5.22 -7.47
C SER A 131 -4.07 6.43 -7.47
N ASP A 132 -4.41 7.43 -8.28
CA ASP A 132 -3.75 8.73 -8.30
C ASP A 132 -3.89 9.53 -6.99
N LYS A 133 -4.82 9.12 -6.11
CA LYS A 133 -5.07 9.71 -4.79
C LYS A 133 -4.27 9.02 -3.68
N ALA A 134 -3.59 7.92 -3.97
CA ALA A 134 -2.79 7.23 -2.96
C ALA A 134 -1.63 8.12 -2.47
N THR A 135 -1.38 8.02 -1.18
CA THR A 135 -0.29 8.71 -0.47
C THR A 135 0.51 7.64 0.27
N ALA A 136 1.73 7.95 0.74
CA ALA A 136 2.55 6.99 1.47
C ALA A 136 1.83 6.34 2.67
N ILE A 137 0.90 7.07 3.32
CA ILE A 137 0.04 6.53 4.39
C ILE A 137 -0.84 5.38 3.90
N HIS A 138 -1.39 5.46 2.69
CA HIS A 138 -2.24 4.41 2.14
C HIS A 138 -1.45 3.14 1.80
N TYR A 139 -0.22 3.29 1.30
CA TYR A 139 0.69 2.16 1.09
C TYR A 139 0.98 1.49 2.44
N ALA A 140 1.31 2.29 3.46
CA ALA A 140 1.54 1.83 4.83
C ALA A 140 0.31 1.11 5.42
N GLN A 141 -0.90 1.63 5.22
CA GLN A 141 -2.12 1.01 5.73
C GLN A 141 -2.36 -0.38 5.15
N HIS A 142 -2.14 -0.57 3.84
CA HIS A 142 -2.28 -1.89 3.23
C HIS A 142 -1.16 -2.84 3.65
N ALA A 143 0.08 -2.36 3.68
CA ALA A 143 1.25 -3.15 4.08
C ALA A 143 1.17 -3.62 5.54
N THR A 144 0.68 -2.77 6.44
CA THR A 144 0.58 -3.04 7.88
C THR A 144 -0.78 -3.59 8.33
N ALA A 145 -1.63 -3.99 7.38
CA ALA A 145 -2.95 -4.56 7.64
C ALA A 145 -3.91 -3.67 8.48
N CYS A 146 -3.78 -2.35 8.37
CA CYS A 146 -4.65 -1.37 9.03
C CYS A 146 -5.51 -0.54 8.03
N CYS A 147 -5.75 -1.10 6.84
CA CYS A 147 -6.55 -0.48 5.77
C CYS A 147 -8.07 -0.71 5.89
N CYS A 148 -8.51 -1.74 6.63
CA CYS A 148 -9.93 -2.02 6.88
C CYS A 148 -10.12 -2.83 8.16
N ARG A 149 -11.36 -2.89 8.67
CA ARG A 149 -11.67 -3.61 9.93
C ARG A 149 -11.39 -5.10 9.82
N LYS A 150 -11.65 -5.71 8.65
CA LYS A 150 -11.31 -7.12 8.43
C LYS A 150 -9.82 -7.40 8.56
N CYS A 151 -8.95 -6.51 8.04
CA CYS A 151 -7.50 -6.70 8.19
C CYS A 151 -7.06 -6.52 9.65
N MET A 152 -7.60 -5.52 10.34
CA MET A 152 -7.32 -5.30 11.77
C MET A 152 -7.82 -6.45 12.65
N GLU A 153 -8.94 -7.08 12.30
CA GLU A 153 -9.49 -8.22 13.03
C GLU A 153 -8.50 -9.39 13.05
N TYR A 154 -8.09 -9.91 11.91
CA TYR A 154 -7.28 -11.14 11.90
C TYR A 154 -5.80 -10.92 12.21
N TRP A 155 -5.21 -9.77 11.81
CA TRP A 155 -3.80 -9.49 12.12
C TRP A 155 -3.60 -8.95 13.53
N HIS A 156 -4.45 -8.00 13.92
CA HIS A 156 -4.21 -7.19 15.11
C HIS A 156 -5.17 -7.49 16.25
N ASN A 157 -6.06 -8.48 16.10
CA ASN A 157 -7.08 -8.87 17.07
C ASN A 157 -7.94 -7.68 17.54
N ILE A 158 -8.35 -6.84 16.59
CA ILE A 158 -9.28 -5.74 16.84
C ILE A 158 -10.69 -6.21 16.46
N PRO A 159 -11.60 -6.44 17.43
CA PRO A 159 -12.94 -6.93 17.13
C PRO A 159 -13.74 -5.89 16.31
N PRO A 160 -14.59 -6.32 15.38
CA PRO A 160 -15.51 -5.43 14.67
C PRO A 160 -16.60 -4.89 15.62
N GLY A 161 -17.37 -3.89 15.16
CA GLY A 161 -18.55 -3.40 15.89
C GLY A 161 -18.24 -2.51 17.08
N ARG A 162 -16.97 -2.11 17.29
CA ARG A 162 -16.59 -1.06 18.23
C ARG A 162 -15.58 -0.09 17.64
N GLU A 163 -15.63 1.13 18.14
CA GLU A 163 -14.66 2.16 17.79
C GLU A 163 -13.24 1.75 18.21
N LEU A 164 -12.25 2.27 17.49
CA LEU A 164 -10.86 2.19 17.93
C LEU A 164 -10.65 3.10 19.15
N THR A 165 -9.95 2.58 20.15
CA THR A 165 -9.49 3.38 21.27
C THR A 165 -8.36 4.32 20.84
N LYS A 166 -8.12 5.38 21.62
CA LYS A 166 -6.98 6.28 21.40
C LYS A 166 -5.63 5.53 21.36
N LYS A 167 -5.46 4.51 22.20
CA LYS A 167 -4.24 3.67 22.23
C LYS A 167 -4.07 2.87 20.94
N GLU A 168 -5.16 2.31 20.42
CA GLU A 168 -5.14 1.58 19.14
C GLU A 168 -4.85 2.50 17.96
N ILE A 169 -5.46 3.69 17.94
CA ILE A 169 -5.18 4.72 16.93
C ILE A 169 -3.69 5.11 16.97
N SER A 170 -3.13 5.34 18.17
CA SER A 170 -1.70 5.63 18.32
C SER A 170 -0.83 4.47 17.79
N TYR A 171 -1.12 3.23 18.19
CA TYR A 171 -0.41 2.05 17.73
C TYR A 171 -0.36 1.96 16.19
N PHE A 172 -1.51 2.10 15.52
CA PHE A 172 -1.56 2.05 14.05
C PHE A 172 -0.90 3.26 13.39
N THR A 173 -0.96 4.42 14.03
CA THR A 173 -0.22 5.61 13.58
C THR A 173 1.28 5.34 13.61
N ASP A 174 1.79 4.75 14.68
CA ASP A 174 3.21 4.43 14.83
C ASP A 174 3.65 3.34 13.84
N LEU A 175 2.85 2.28 13.61
CA LEU A 175 3.13 1.31 12.55
C LEU A 175 3.22 1.95 11.15
N VAL A 176 2.29 2.87 10.85
CA VAL A 176 2.29 3.60 9.58
C VAL A 176 3.55 4.45 9.45
N MET A 177 3.97 5.13 10.52
CA MET A 177 5.17 5.96 10.51
C MET A 177 6.44 5.11 10.38
N LEU A 178 6.55 3.98 11.07
CA LEU A 178 7.68 3.05 10.95
C LEU A 178 7.83 2.51 9.52
N PHE A 179 6.72 2.15 8.87
CA PHE A 179 6.74 1.80 7.44
C PHE A 179 7.23 2.97 6.57
N ILE A 180 6.75 4.19 6.84
CA ILE A 180 7.15 5.38 6.08
C ILE A 180 8.64 5.66 6.26
N GLU A 181 9.19 5.48 7.45
CA GLU A 181 10.61 5.64 7.72
C GLU A 181 11.47 4.59 6.99
N GLU A 182 11.02 3.33 6.98
CA GLU A 182 11.70 2.26 6.22
C GLU A 182 11.67 2.55 4.71
N ARG A 183 10.52 2.99 4.17
CA ARG A 183 10.31 3.15 2.72
C ARG A 183 10.75 4.51 2.17
N LEU A 184 10.79 5.53 3.01
CA LEU A 184 11.16 6.90 2.66
C LEU A 184 12.20 7.45 3.68
N PRO A 185 13.37 6.80 3.81
CA PRO A 185 14.37 7.13 4.85
C PRO A 185 14.96 8.55 4.70
N PHE A 186 14.77 9.17 3.54
CA PHE A 186 15.20 10.53 3.23
C PHE A 186 14.24 11.62 3.71
N LEU A 187 13.10 11.28 4.34
CA LEU A 187 12.17 12.29 4.85
C LEU A 187 12.79 13.06 6.02
N LYS A 188 12.81 14.39 5.87
CA LYS A 188 13.20 15.33 6.94
C LYS A 188 12.13 15.39 8.04
N GLU A 189 12.55 15.84 9.22
CA GLU A 189 11.68 16.03 10.37
C GLU A 189 10.51 16.97 10.06
N HIS A 190 10.83 18.10 9.42
CA HIS A 190 9.88 19.08 8.93
C HIS A 190 9.80 19.09 7.41
N GLY A 191 8.67 19.56 6.90
CA GLY A 191 8.41 19.63 5.47
C GLY A 191 9.37 20.53 4.72
N GLU A 192 9.61 20.20 3.46
CA GLU A 192 10.45 20.99 2.56
C GLU A 192 9.69 21.44 1.30
N THR A 193 10.22 22.48 0.66
CA THR A 193 9.70 22.94 -0.63
C THR A 193 10.01 21.89 -1.69
N VAL A 194 8.95 21.34 -2.30
CA VAL A 194 9.08 20.37 -3.38
C VAL A 194 8.44 20.94 -4.64
N PRO A 195 9.21 21.14 -5.73
CA PRO A 195 8.70 21.65 -6.99
C PRO A 195 7.48 20.87 -7.49
N ARG A 196 6.62 21.56 -8.24
CA ARG A 196 5.49 20.90 -8.90
C ARG A 196 6.02 19.95 -9.97
N ILE A 197 5.37 18.79 -10.11
CA ILE A 197 5.67 17.87 -11.22
C ILE A 197 5.27 18.59 -12.51
N GLN A 198 6.25 18.87 -13.37
CA GLN A 198 6.00 19.38 -14.71
C GLN A 198 5.64 18.19 -15.61
N HIS A 199 4.44 18.21 -16.19
CA HIS A 199 4.14 17.30 -17.29
C HIS A 199 4.81 17.87 -18.53
N LYS A 200 5.86 17.20 -19.06
CA LYS A 200 6.33 17.51 -20.41
C LYS A 200 5.16 17.20 -21.35
N THR A 201 4.51 18.23 -21.87
CA THR A 201 3.68 18.12 -23.07
C THR A 201 4.56 17.48 -24.14
N ARG A 202 4.14 16.32 -24.65
CA ARG A 202 4.72 15.76 -25.86
C ARG A 202 4.39 16.77 -26.97
N ASN A 203 5.35 17.62 -27.34
CA ASN A 203 5.23 18.37 -28.58
C ASN A 203 5.18 17.36 -29.72
N SER A 204 4.05 17.37 -30.42
CA SER A 204 3.82 16.74 -31.72
C SER A 204 4.92 17.17 -32.68
N PHE A 205 5.67 16.19 -33.22
CA PHE A 205 6.39 16.39 -34.46
C PHE A 205 5.35 16.66 -35.55
N SER A 206 5.35 17.88 -36.09
CA SER A 206 4.64 18.20 -37.32
C SER A 206 5.45 17.63 -38.49
N GLU A 207 4.90 16.59 -39.13
CA GLU A 207 5.37 16.17 -40.46
C GLU A 207 5.09 17.31 -41.45
N GLU A 208 6.16 17.89 -41.98
CA GLU A 208 6.10 18.75 -43.15
C GLU A 208 5.58 17.91 -44.33
N LYS A 209 4.39 18.25 -44.82
CA LYS A 209 3.90 17.74 -46.10
C LYS A 209 4.79 18.29 -47.21
N GLN A 210 5.65 17.43 -47.75
CA GLN A 210 6.31 17.67 -49.03
C GLN A 210 5.22 17.69 -50.12
N GLY A 211 5.03 18.84 -50.75
CA GLY A 211 4.07 19.01 -51.83
C GLY A 211 4.59 18.41 -53.13
N ASP A 212 3.96 17.33 -53.58
CA ASP A 212 4.07 16.86 -54.97
C ASP A 212 3.28 17.81 -55.88
N LYS A 213 4.01 18.64 -56.62
CA LYS A 213 3.51 19.28 -57.84
C LYS A 213 3.63 18.27 -58.98
N ASN A 214 2.54 17.62 -59.33
CA ASN A 214 2.37 17.09 -60.69
C ASN A 214 1.52 18.07 -61.48
N LEU A 215 2.18 18.86 -62.33
CA LEU A 215 1.55 19.52 -63.47
C LEU A 215 1.45 18.47 -64.59
N ASN A 216 0.24 18.05 -64.92
CA ASN A 216 -0.12 17.62 -66.25
C ASN A 216 -0.83 18.81 -66.90
N ASP A 217 -0.31 19.30 -68.03
CA ASP A 217 -1.10 19.86 -69.12
C ASP A 217 -0.21 20.01 -70.37
N ASN A 218 -0.63 19.33 -71.44
CA ASN A 218 -0.17 19.30 -72.85
C ASN A 218 1.17 18.66 -73.20
#